data_AF-A0A1Y0M4N0-F1
#
_entry.id   AF-A0A1Y0M4N0-F1
#
_cell.length_a   1.000
_cell.length_b   1.000
_cell.length_c   1.000
_cell.angle_alpha   90.00
_cell.angle_beta   90.00
_cell.angle_gamma   90.00
#
_symmetry.space_group_name_H-M   'P 1'
#
loop_
_entity.id
_entity.type
_entity.pdbx_description
1 polymer ?
#
loop_
_entity_poly.entity_id
_entity_poly.type
_entity_poly.pdbx_seq_one_letter_code
_entity_poly.pdbx_strand_id
1 'polypeptide(L)'
;MITNKKLFLKEILKALVKLIIAGILIGVLKKQDAIIAVLLILKIIHNIYKEIIQPKTNKNWLLLAGMLLTGFGGIVGETWGVANGYWEYHEVTRELPLWLPFAWMLAFHYLYKLERNLIPLLVKQTQKNKILLAILLALILPAFGEVITIYLGVWTYYWPYQILGVPLYAFICLVFVHMLVYTILHFICKKYKINDIVFN
;
A
#
# COMPACT_ATOMS: atom_id res chain seq x y z
N MET A 1 -6.86 -18.84 -15.37
CA MET A 1 -6.97 -17.49 -14.76
C MET A 1 -5.92 -16.51 -15.29
N ILE A 2 -4.67 -16.96 -15.55
CA ILE A 2 -3.55 -16.10 -15.99
C ILE A 2 -3.04 -16.57 -17.37
N THR A 3 -2.76 -15.63 -18.29
CA THR A 3 -2.26 -15.88 -19.66
C THR A 3 -0.77 -16.23 -19.66
N ASN A 4 0.06 -15.45 -18.96
CA ASN A 4 1.51 -15.65 -18.87
C ASN A 4 1.94 -15.88 -17.41
N LYS A 5 1.96 -17.16 -16.99
CA LYS A 5 2.29 -17.55 -15.61
C LYS A 5 3.71 -17.13 -15.19
N LYS A 6 4.69 -17.21 -16.09
CA LYS A 6 6.09 -16.86 -15.80
C LYS A 6 6.24 -15.37 -15.52
N LEU A 7 5.61 -14.53 -16.34
CA LEU A 7 5.62 -13.08 -16.15
C LEU A 7 4.84 -12.67 -14.90
N PHE A 8 3.67 -13.30 -14.65
CA PHE A 8 2.89 -13.06 -13.44
C PHE A 8 3.71 -13.36 -12.18
N LEU A 9 4.36 -14.53 -12.12
CA LEU A 9 5.21 -14.91 -10.99
C LEU A 9 6.39 -13.96 -10.81
N LYS A 10 7.01 -13.51 -11.92
CA LYS A 10 8.11 -12.53 -11.88
C LYS A 10 7.66 -11.21 -11.26
N GLU A 11 6.48 -10.70 -11.63
CA GLU A 11 5.96 -9.45 -11.07
C GLU A 11 5.63 -9.60 -9.57
N ILE A 12 5.03 -10.72 -9.16
CA ILE A 12 4.78 -11.03 -7.74
C ILE A 12 6.09 -11.13 -6.95
N LEU A 13 7.09 -11.87 -7.45
CA LEU A 13 8.37 -12.03 -6.77
C LEU A 13 9.10 -10.68 -6.62
N LYS A 14 9.10 -9.86 -7.67
CA LYS A 14 9.65 -8.51 -7.63
C LYS A 14 8.93 -7.63 -6.61
N ALA A 15 7.60 -7.80 -6.51
CA ALA A 15 6.80 -7.15 -5.49
C ALA A 15 7.27 -7.58 -4.09
N LEU A 16 7.33 -8.88 -3.81
CA LEU A 16 7.73 -9.42 -2.51
C LEU A 16 9.13 -8.95 -2.10
N VAL A 17 10.11 -8.99 -3.01
CA VAL A 17 11.48 -8.51 -2.73
C VAL A 17 11.49 -7.04 -2.31
N LYS A 18 10.73 -6.18 -2.99
CA LYS A 18 10.65 -4.75 -2.62
C LYS A 18 10.03 -4.55 -1.25
N LEU A 19 9.01 -5.34 -0.93
CA LEU A 19 8.31 -5.27 0.35
C LEU A 19 9.23 -5.72 1.49
N ILE A 20 10.01 -6.80 1.28
CA ILE A 20 11.02 -7.26 2.22
C ILE A 20 12.08 -6.18 2.47
N ILE A 21 12.62 -5.59 1.40
CA ILE A 21 13.61 -4.51 1.52
C ILE A 21 13.03 -3.32 2.29
N ALA A 22 11.79 -2.92 2.00
CA ALA A 22 11.13 -1.81 2.69
C ALA A 22 10.89 -2.12 4.17
N GLY A 23 10.37 -3.30 4.50
CA GLY A 23 10.14 -3.73 5.88
C GLY A 23 11.44 -3.82 6.68
N ILE A 24 12.50 -4.39 6.11
CA ILE A 24 13.83 -4.42 6.74
C ILE A 24 14.39 -3.02 6.93
N LEU A 25 14.27 -2.13 5.94
CA LEU A 25 14.74 -0.75 6.05
C LEU A 25 14.06 -0.03 7.22
N ILE A 26 12.74 -0.16 7.35
CA ILE A 26 11.99 0.43 8.47
C ILE A 26 12.41 -0.22 9.79
N GLY A 27 12.54 -1.55 9.84
CA GLY A 27 12.87 -2.27 11.08
C GLY A 27 14.29 -2.04 11.59
N VAL A 28 15.26 -1.88 10.70
CA VAL A 28 16.66 -1.57 11.04
C VAL A 28 16.80 -0.11 11.48
N LEU A 29 16.09 0.81 10.85
CA LEU A 29 16.17 2.25 11.13
C LEU A 29 15.06 2.76 12.06
N LYS A 30 14.35 1.88 12.78
CA LYS A 30 13.16 2.27 13.57
C LYS A 30 13.42 3.38 14.60
N LYS A 31 14.64 3.44 15.15
CA LYS A 31 15.12 4.52 16.04
C LYS A 31 15.24 5.89 15.37
N GLN A 32 15.37 5.92 14.06
CA GLN A 32 15.58 7.12 13.25
C GLN A 32 14.36 7.42 12.37
N ASP A 33 13.19 7.56 12.99
CA ASP A 33 11.91 7.75 12.29
C ASP A 33 11.92 8.92 11.30
N ALA A 34 12.58 10.02 11.65
CA ALA A 34 12.78 11.17 10.79
C ALA A 34 13.61 10.85 9.52
N ILE A 35 14.66 10.02 9.65
CA ILE A 35 15.48 9.59 8.51
C ILE A 35 14.64 8.74 7.57
N ILE A 36 13.86 7.79 8.11
CA ILE A 36 12.93 7.00 7.30
C ILE A 36 11.96 7.94 6.58
N ALA A 37 11.36 8.90 7.28
CA ALA A 37 10.42 9.85 6.69
C ALA A 37 11.04 10.61 5.50
N VAL A 38 12.26 11.12 5.65
CA VAL A 38 12.99 11.80 4.56
C VAL A 38 13.22 10.84 3.38
N LEU A 39 13.65 9.61 3.63
CA LEU A 39 13.85 8.62 2.56
C LEU A 39 12.55 8.32 1.80
N LEU A 40 11.43 8.17 2.51
CA LEU A 40 10.14 7.91 1.90
C LEU A 40 9.63 9.14 1.12
N ILE A 41 9.81 10.36 1.64
CA ILE A 41 9.48 11.61 0.93
C ILE A 41 10.29 11.72 -0.37
N LEU A 42 11.61 11.52 -0.32
CA LEU A 42 12.47 11.54 -1.52
C LEU A 42 12.00 10.50 -2.52
N LYS A 43 11.59 9.31 -2.05
CA LYS A 43 11.04 8.27 -2.91
C LYS A 43 9.72 8.68 -3.56
N ILE A 44 8.82 9.33 -2.82
CA ILE A 44 7.56 9.87 -3.33
C ILE A 44 7.84 10.95 -4.38
N ILE A 45 8.72 11.92 -4.11
CA ILE A 45 9.12 12.98 -5.05
C ILE A 45 9.65 12.35 -6.34
N HIS A 46 10.54 11.37 -6.23
CA HIS A 46 11.06 10.65 -7.40
C HIS A 46 9.95 9.95 -8.20
N ASN A 47 8.99 9.30 -7.53
CA ASN A 47 7.88 8.63 -8.21
C ASN A 47 6.94 9.64 -8.89
N ILE A 48 6.62 10.77 -8.24
CA ILE A 48 5.84 11.87 -8.81
C ILE A 48 6.55 12.42 -10.04
N TYR A 49 7.85 12.70 -9.94
CA TYR A 49 8.63 13.18 -11.08
C TYR A 49 8.52 12.20 -12.26
N LYS A 50 8.74 10.91 -12.02
CA LYS A 50 8.77 9.89 -13.07
C LYS A 50 7.40 9.58 -13.71
N GLU A 51 6.33 9.53 -12.93
CA GLU A 51 5.01 9.06 -13.40
C GLU A 51 4.03 10.21 -13.70
N ILE A 52 4.34 11.45 -13.29
CA ILE A 52 3.44 12.61 -13.43
C ILE A 52 4.10 13.78 -14.15
N ILE A 53 5.33 14.16 -13.78
CA ILE A 53 6.00 15.34 -14.35
C ILE A 53 6.69 15.02 -15.68
N GLN A 54 7.49 13.95 -15.71
CA GLN A 54 8.27 13.53 -16.88
C GLN A 54 7.42 13.11 -18.09
N PRO A 55 6.28 12.40 -17.94
CA PRO A 55 5.45 12.03 -19.09
C PRO A 55 4.81 13.26 -19.75
N LYS A 56 5.06 13.41 -21.07
CA LYS A 56 4.49 14.51 -21.87
C LYS A 56 3.01 14.31 -22.18
N THR A 57 2.53 13.06 -22.17
CA THR A 57 1.13 12.67 -22.40
C THR A 57 0.70 11.67 -21.32
N ASN A 58 -0.61 11.61 -21.02
CA ASN A 58 -1.22 10.68 -20.05
C ASN A 58 -0.63 10.75 -18.63
N LYS A 59 -0.51 11.97 -18.08
CA LYS A 59 -0.06 12.19 -16.69
C LYS A 59 -0.95 11.43 -15.71
N ASN A 60 -0.33 10.66 -14.82
CA ASN A 60 -1.07 9.82 -13.89
C ASN A 60 -1.48 10.58 -12.61
N TRP A 61 -2.40 11.54 -12.75
CA TRP A 61 -2.94 12.29 -11.60
C TRP A 61 -3.77 11.43 -10.65
N LEU A 62 -4.33 10.34 -11.17
CA LEU A 62 -5.10 9.38 -10.40
C LEU A 62 -4.24 8.67 -9.36
N LEU A 63 -3.00 8.33 -9.72
CA LEU A 63 -2.00 7.81 -8.80
C LEU A 63 -1.75 8.76 -7.63
N LEU A 64 -1.57 10.06 -7.88
CA LEU A 64 -1.35 11.04 -6.82
C LEU A 64 -2.57 11.18 -5.90
N ALA A 65 -3.77 11.26 -6.49
CA ALA A 65 -5.01 11.32 -5.71
C ALA A 65 -5.17 10.10 -4.80
N GLY A 66 -4.93 8.90 -5.34
CA GLY A 66 -4.98 7.67 -4.56
C GLY A 66 -3.91 7.61 -3.46
N MET A 67 -2.68 8.03 -3.76
CA MET A 67 -1.62 8.12 -2.73
C MET A 67 -2.05 9.02 -1.58
N LEU A 68 -2.57 10.22 -1.86
CA LEU A 68 -3.01 11.17 -0.85
C LEU A 68 -4.21 10.64 -0.04
N LEU A 69 -5.21 10.04 -0.70
CA LEU A 69 -6.37 9.45 -0.03
C LEU A 69 -5.97 8.30 0.90
N THR A 70 -5.09 7.41 0.44
CA THR A 70 -4.59 6.30 1.27
C THR A 70 -3.68 6.80 2.40
N GLY A 71 -2.83 7.80 2.15
CA GLY A 71 -2.02 8.43 3.20
C GLY A 71 -2.89 9.02 4.31
N PHE A 72 -3.96 9.74 3.94
CA PHE A 72 -4.92 10.29 4.89
C PHE A 72 -5.71 9.21 5.64
N GLY A 73 -6.32 8.26 4.91
CA GLY A 73 -7.11 7.17 5.49
C GLY A 73 -6.28 6.28 6.42
N GLY A 74 -5.01 6.03 6.05
CA GLY A 74 -4.04 5.33 6.88
C GLY A 74 -3.85 6.04 8.21
N ILE A 75 -3.51 7.34 8.20
CA ILE A 75 -3.29 8.11 9.45
C ILE A 75 -4.54 8.14 10.34
N VAL A 76 -5.73 8.23 9.78
CA VAL A 76 -6.98 8.15 10.56
C VAL A 76 -7.08 6.80 11.27
N GLY A 77 -6.80 5.70 10.55
CA GLY A 77 -6.78 4.34 11.11
C GLY A 77 -5.71 4.15 12.18
N GLU A 78 -4.50 4.65 11.93
CA GLU A 78 -3.38 4.59 12.89
C GLU A 78 -3.66 5.37 14.16
N THR A 79 -4.19 6.58 14.03
CA THR A 79 -4.52 7.44 15.17
C THR A 79 -5.61 6.79 16.02
N TRP A 80 -6.66 6.26 15.39
CA TRP A 80 -7.71 5.54 16.10
C TRP A 80 -7.16 4.31 16.84
N GLY A 81 -6.29 3.55 16.19
CA GLY A 81 -5.68 2.36 16.75
C GLY A 81 -4.85 2.58 17.99
N VAL A 82 -3.91 3.52 17.89
CA VAL A 82 -3.01 3.88 19.00
C VAL A 82 -3.80 4.55 20.12
N ALA A 83 -4.75 5.43 19.82
CA ALA A 83 -5.57 6.08 20.84
C ALA A 83 -6.46 5.11 21.64
N ASN A 84 -6.85 3.97 21.06
CA ASN A 84 -7.58 2.92 21.76
C ASN A 84 -6.68 1.85 22.39
N GLY A 85 -5.35 2.01 22.34
CA GLY A 85 -4.38 1.07 22.90
C GLY A 85 -4.32 -0.28 22.17
N TYR A 86 -4.75 -0.34 20.91
CA TYR A 86 -4.72 -1.58 20.13
C TYR A 86 -3.33 -1.93 19.61
N TRP A 87 -2.48 -0.93 19.40
CA TRP A 87 -1.05 -1.11 19.16
C TRP A 87 -0.27 0.10 19.64
N GLU A 88 1.04 -0.11 19.79
CA GLU A 88 1.98 0.96 20.04
C GLU A 88 3.24 0.80 19.20
N TYR A 89 3.82 1.92 18.80
CA TYR A 89 5.08 1.98 18.08
C TYR A 89 6.26 2.05 19.05
N HIS A 90 7.32 1.34 18.70
CA HIS A 90 8.52 1.22 19.53
C HIS A 90 9.65 2.09 19.03
N GLU A 91 10.51 2.50 19.95
CA GLU A 91 11.76 3.22 19.66
C GLU A 91 11.57 4.54 18.90
N VAL A 92 10.40 5.17 19.05
CA VAL A 92 10.08 6.50 18.55
C VAL A 92 9.69 7.42 19.70
N THR A 93 9.98 8.72 19.58
CA THR A 93 9.70 9.71 20.63
C THR A 93 8.25 10.19 20.68
N ARG A 94 7.42 9.69 19.77
CA ARG A 94 6.05 10.15 19.48
C ARG A 94 5.15 8.93 19.33
N GLU A 95 3.85 9.10 19.55
CA GLU A 95 2.88 8.00 19.42
C GLU A 95 2.82 7.44 17.99
N LEU A 96 2.88 8.32 16.99
CA LEU A 96 2.84 7.95 15.57
C LEU A 96 4.13 8.37 14.86
N PRO A 97 4.97 7.42 14.38
CA PRO A 97 6.17 7.72 13.63
C PRO A 97 5.96 8.66 12.43
N LEU A 98 6.92 9.53 12.16
CA LEU A 98 6.84 10.50 11.05
C LEU A 98 6.71 9.86 9.66
N TRP A 99 7.19 8.63 9.51
CA TRP A 99 7.23 7.95 8.22
C TRP A 99 5.89 7.32 7.84
N LEU A 100 4.97 7.13 8.79
CA LEU A 100 3.68 6.44 8.59
C LEU A 100 2.86 6.97 7.40
N PRO A 101 2.55 8.28 7.28
CA PRO A 101 1.74 8.76 6.17
C PRO A 101 2.38 8.43 4.82
N PHE A 102 3.71 8.54 4.74
CA PHE A 102 4.46 8.27 3.52
C PHE A 102 4.52 6.77 3.20
N ALA A 103 4.57 5.89 4.21
CA ALA A 103 4.46 4.46 4.00
C ALA A 103 3.09 4.09 3.43
N TRP A 104 2.00 4.65 3.96
CA TRP A 104 0.65 4.47 3.42
C TRP A 104 0.52 4.97 1.97
N MET A 105 1.04 6.16 1.66
CA MET A 105 1.10 6.68 0.28
C MET A 105 1.86 5.72 -0.65
N LEU A 106 3.01 5.21 -0.21
CA LEU A 106 3.84 4.30 -1.01
C LEU A 106 3.22 2.91 -1.15
N ALA A 107 2.46 2.44 -0.15
CA ALA A 107 1.70 1.19 -0.22
C ALA A 107 0.66 1.26 -1.34
N PHE A 108 -0.10 2.37 -1.44
CA PHE A 108 -1.02 2.57 -2.56
C PHE A 108 -0.28 2.59 -3.90
N HIS A 109 0.78 3.39 -4.01
CA HIS A 109 1.58 3.46 -5.24
C HIS A 109 2.08 2.08 -5.68
N TYR A 110 2.54 1.28 -4.71
CA TYR A 110 3.05 -0.06 -4.94
C TYR A 110 1.95 -1.03 -5.42
N LEU A 111 0.79 -1.06 -4.75
CA LEU A 111 -0.35 -1.89 -5.13
C LEU A 111 -0.90 -1.51 -6.52
N TYR A 112 -1.17 -0.22 -6.75
CA TYR A 112 -1.64 0.28 -8.04
C TYR A 112 -0.72 -0.13 -9.18
N LYS A 113 0.60 -0.02 -9.00
CA LYS A 113 1.58 -0.40 -10.03
C LYS A 113 1.60 -1.90 -10.27
N LEU A 114 1.45 -2.70 -9.21
CA LEU A 114 1.38 -4.15 -9.33
C LEU A 114 0.11 -4.57 -10.05
N GLU A 115 -1.05 -4.04 -9.66
CA GLU A 115 -2.33 -4.27 -10.32
C GLU A 115 -2.27 -3.90 -11.80
N ARG A 116 -1.74 -2.72 -12.13
CA ARG A 116 -1.53 -2.26 -13.51
C ARG A 116 -0.71 -3.26 -14.34
N ASN A 117 0.25 -3.93 -13.73
CA ASN A 117 1.10 -4.92 -14.39
C ASN A 117 0.44 -6.32 -14.47
N LEU A 118 -0.37 -6.69 -13.48
CA LEU A 118 -0.98 -8.02 -13.39
C LEU A 118 -2.32 -8.14 -14.12
N ILE A 119 -3.12 -7.06 -14.19
CA ILE A 119 -4.42 -7.05 -14.89
C ILE A 119 -4.30 -7.48 -16.35
N PRO A 120 -3.34 -6.97 -17.17
CA PRO A 120 -3.13 -7.44 -18.53
C PRO A 120 -2.87 -8.95 -18.65
N LEU A 121 -2.38 -9.58 -17.58
CA LEU A 121 -2.04 -10.99 -17.54
C LEU A 121 -3.23 -11.88 -17.16
N LEU A 122 -4.41 -11.30 -16.87
CA LEU A 122 -5.63 -12.06 -16.63
C LEU A 122 -6.22 -12.56 -17.96
N VAL A 123 -6.66 -13.82 -17.99
CA VAL A 123 -7.32 -14.41 -19.18
C VAL A 123 -8.62 -13.67 -19.51
N LYS A 124 -9.35 -13.23 -18.49
CA LYS A 124 -10.57 -12.42 -18.62
C LYS A 124 -10.41 -11.19 -17.73
N GLN A 125 -10.33 -10.01 -18.33
CA GLN A 125 -10.14 -8.74 -17.62
C GLN A 125 -11.47 -8.12 -17.20
N THR A 126 -12.41 -8.95 -16.72
CA THR A 126 -13.72 -8.48 -16.23
C THR A 126 -13.54 -7.71 -14.92
N GLN A 127 -14.48 -6.80 -14.62
CA GLN A 127 -14.46 -6.06 -13.35
C GLN A 127 -14.40 -6.97 -12.12
N LYS A 128 -15.16 -8.06 -12.15
CA LYS A 128 -15.12 -9.09 -11.09
C LYS A 128 -13.70 -9.63 -10.85
N ASN A 129 -12.95 -9.91 -11.91
CA ASN A 129 -11.60 -10.45 -11.80
C ASN A 129 -10.58 -9.39 -11.36
N LYS A 130 -10.76 -8.12 -11.77
CA LYS A 130 -9.94 -7.00 -11.29
C LYS A 130 -10.13 -6.76 -9.80
N ILE A 131 -11.39 -6.71 -9.35
CA ILE A 131 -11.73 -6.53 -7.92
C ILE A 131 -11.21 -7.71 -7.10
N LEU A 132 -11.38 -8.94 -7.56
CA LEU A 132 -10.84 -10.12 -6.87
C LEU A 132 -9.31 -10.03 -6.74
N LEU A 133 -8.62 -9.63 -7.80
CA LEU A 133 -7.17 -9.43 -7.77
C LEU A 133 -6.78 -8.33 -6.77
N ALA A 134 -7.44 -7.17 -6.80
CA ALA A 134 -7.18 -6.06 -5.89
C ALA A 134 -7.35 -6.48 -4.42
N ILE A 135 -8.46 -7.16 -4.09
CA ILE A 135 -8.72 -7.68 -2.73
C ILE A 135 -7.61 -8.65 -2.30
N LEU A 136 -7.23 -9.60 -3.14
CA LEU A 136 -6.17 -10.57 -2.81
C LEU A 136 -4.83 -9.88 -2.57
N LEU A 137 -4.46 -8.91 -3.42
CA LEU A 137 -3.20 -8.18 -3.27
C LEU A 137 -3.20 -7.31 -2.01
N ALA A 138 -4.30 -6.58 -1.76
CA ALA A 138 -4.46 -5.71 -0.60
C ALA A 138 -4.57 -6.48 0.73
N LEU A 139 -5.04 -7.72 0.69
CA LEU A 139 -5.09 -8.59 1.87
C LEU A 139 -3.70 -9.16 2.19
N ILE A 140 -2.99 -9.68 1.18
CA ILE A 140 -1.77 -10.47 1.40
C ILE A 140 -0.53 -9.57 1.54
N LEU A 141 -0.33 -8.62 0.63
CA LEU A 141 0.93 -7.89 0.56
C LEU A 141 1.12 -6.93 1.74
N PRO A 142 0.16 -6.07 2.08
CA PRO A 142 0.32 -5.20 3.25
C PRO A 142 0.50 -5.99 4.55
N ALA A 143 -0.31 -7.03 4.77
CA ALA A 143 -0.16 -7.89 5.95
C ALA A 143 1.21 -8.57 5.99
N PHE A 144 1.75 -9.03 4.86
CA PHE A 144 3.11 -9.57 4.83
C PHE A 144 4.17 -8.51 5.18
N GLY A 145 3.98 -7.26 4.74
CA GLY A 145 4.81 -6.14 5.16
C GLY A 145 4.76 -5.91 6.67
N GLU A 146 3.56 -5.93 7.25
CA GLU A 146 3.36 -5.79 8.70
C GLU A 146 4.03 -6.90 9.49
N VAL A 147 3.94 -8.15 9.03
CA VAL A 147 4.63 -9.28 9.67
C VAL A 147 6.12 -8.99 9.81
N ILE A 148 6.77 -8.52 8.74
CA ILE A 148 8.22 -8.21 8.76
C ILE A 148 8.55 -7.14 9.81
N THR A 149 7.79 -6.06 9.85
CA THR A 149 8.05 -4.95 10.77
C THR A 149 7.72 -5.31 12.22
N ILE A 150 6.70 -6.14 12.47
CA ILE A 150 6.40 -6.68 13.80
C ILE A 150 7.55 -7.57 14.29
N TYR A 151 8.04 -8.50 13.46
CA TYR A 151 9.17 -9.37 13.82
C TYR A 151 10.47 -8.57 14.05
N LEU A 152 10.62 -7.42 13.41
CA LEU A 152 11.74 -6.51 13.64
C LEU A 152 11.50 -5.55 14.82
N GLY A 153 10.38 -5.67 15.53
CA GLY A 153 10.07 -4.91 16.74
C GLY A 153 9.77 -3.43 16.47
N VAL A 154 9.15 -3.09 15.33
CA VAL A 154 8.77 -1.70 15.01
C VAL A 154 7.53 -1.27 15.78
N TRP A 155 6.58 -2.18 15.99
CA TRP A 155 5.40 -1.97 16.82
C TRP A 155 4.90 -3.30 17.36
N THR A 156 3.96 -3.25 18.30
CA THR A 156 3.28 -4.43 18.83
C THR A 156 1.79 -4.20 18.88
N TYR A 157 1.03 -5.20 18.43
CA TYR A 157 -0.42 -5.23 18.54
C TYR A 157 -0.85 -5.95 19.83
N TYR A 158 -1.86 -5.40 20.49
CA TYR A 158 -2.42 -5.90 21.74
C TYR A 158 -3.76 -6.64 21.57
N TRP A 159 -4.27 -6.69 20.35
CA TRP A 159 -5.53 -7.35 20.06
C TRP A 159 -5.42 -8.89 20.16
N PRO A 160 -6.38 -9.60 20.76
CA PRO A 160 -6.23 -11.04 21.05
C PRO A 160 -6.22 -11.94 19.80
N TYR A 161 -6.95 -11.56 18.75
CA TYR A 161 -7.07 -12.38 17.54
C TYR A 161 -6.05 -11.93 16.49
N GLN A 162 -4.91 -12.63 16.42
CA GLN A 162 -3.80 -12.33 15.51
C GLN A 162 -3.39 -13.53 14.67
N ILE A 163 -2.90 -13.26 13.46
CA ILE A 163 -2.23 -14.22 12.57
C ILE A 163 -0.82 -13.67 12.32
N LEU A 164 0.22 -14.40 12.73
CA LEU A 164 1.62 -13.98 12.58
C LEU A 164 1.91 -12.59 13.19
N GLY A 165 1.24 -12.25 14.29
CA GLY A 165 1.34 -10.94 14.96
C GLY A 165 0.41 -9.86 14.41
N VAL A 166 -0.21 -10.07 13.24
CA VAL A 166 -1.12 -9.11 12.61
C VAL A 166 -2.57 -9.38 13.08
N PRO A 167 -3.28 -8.42 13.68
CA PRO A 167 -4.66 -8.59 14.10
C PRO A 167 -5.62 -8.83 12.95
N LEU A 168 -6.67 -9.63 13.19
CA LEU A 168 -7.73 -9.86 12.20
C LEU A 168 -8.40 -8.57 11.71
N TYR A 169 -8.60 -7.58 12.59
CA TYR A 169 -9.18 -6.30 12.16
C TYR A 169 -8.21 -5.52 11.27
N ALA A 170 -6.89 -5.65 11.43
CA ALA A 170 -5.91 -4.96 10.57
C ALA A 170 -6.04 -5.46 9.12
N PHE A 171 -6.18 -6.77 8.91
CA PHE A 171 -6.49 -7.33 7.58
C PHE A 171 -7.76 -6.72 6.98
N ILE A 172 -8.82 -6.57 7.79
CA ILE A 172 -10.10 -5.98 7.35
C ILE A 172 -9.90 -4.49 7.00
N CYS A 173 -9.22 -3.73 7.86
CA CYS A 173 -8.93 -2.31 7.66
C CYS A 173 -8.08 -2.07 6.41
N LEU A 174 -7.05 -2.88 6.18
CA LEU A 174 -6.20 -2.80 4.99
C LEU A 174 -7.01 -2.97 3.70
N VAL A 175 -7.83 -4.02 3.64
CA VAL A 175 -8.72 -4.26 2.49
C VAL A 175 -9.76 -3.15 2.38
N PHE A 176 -10.36 -2.72 3.50
CA PHE A 176 -11.37 -1.67 3.52
C PHE A 176 -10.83 -0.34 2.97
N VAL A 177 -9.70 0.15 3.47
CA VAL A 177 -9.09 1.41 3.01
C VAL A 177 -8.74 1.30 1.53
N HIS A 178 -8.12 0.20 1.11
CA HIS A 178 -7.78 -0.01 -0.28
C HIS A 178 -9.02 -0.01 -1.18
N MET A 179 -10.06 -0.76 -0.82
CA MET A 179 -11.30 -0.84 -1.60
C MET A 179 -12.11 0.45 -1.59
N LEU A 180 -12.09 1.20 -0.49
CA LEU A 180 -12.71 2.53 -0.42
C LEU A 180 -12.05 3.48 -1.42
N VAL A 181 -10.72 3.55 -1.41
CA VAL A 181 -9.97 4.37 -2.39
C VAL A 181 -10.22 3.86 -3.81
N TYR A 182 -10.19 2.55 -4.03
CA TYR A 182 -10.50 1.93 -5.32
C TYR A 182 -11.88 2.37 -5.85
N THR A 183 -12.90 2.31 -5.00
CA THR A 183 -14.27 2.73 -5.36
C THR A 183 -14.35 4.21 -5.68
N ILE A 184 -13.72 5.07 -4.88
CA ILE A 184 -13.66 6.53 -5.15
C ILE A 184 -13.02 6.79 -6.52
N LEU A 185 -11.87 6.18 -6.78
CA LEU A 185 -11.14 6.37 -8.04
C LEU A 185 -11.90 5.76 -9.24
N HIS A 186 -12.57 4.62 -9.08
CA HIS A 186 -13.47 4.04 -10.08
C HIS A 186 -14.59 5.01 -10.47
N PHE A 187 -15.27 5.62 -9.49
CA PHE A 187 -16.32 6.60 -9.76
C PHE A 187 -15.79 7.85 -10.44
N ILE A 188 -14.62 8.34 -10.04
CA ILE A 188 -13.94 9.47 -10.71
C ILE A 188 -13.64 9.12 -12.17
N CYS A 189 -13.04 7.96 -12.44
CA CYS A 189 -12.74 7.52 -13.80
C CYS A 189 -14.00 7.41 -14.65
N LYS A 190 -15.08 6.82 -14.10
CA LYS A 190 -16.38 6.70 -14.78
C LYS A 190 -17.01 8.07 -15.05
N LYS A 191 -16.98 8.99 -14.08
CA LYS A 191 -17.56 10.34 -14.21
C LYS A 191 -16.84 11.19 -15.25
N TYR A 192 -15.51 11.15 -15.26
CA TYR A 192 -14.67 11.97 -16.14
C TYR A 192 -14.20 11.22 -17.41
N LYS A 193 -14.68 10.00 -17.64
CA LYS A 193 -14.29 9.14 -18.78
C LYS A 193 -12.77 8.96 -18.93
N ILE A 194 -12.06 8.92 -17.81
CA ILE A 194 -10.61 8.69 -17.78
C ILE A 194 -10.38 7.22 -18.08
N ASN A 195 -9.48 6.88 -19.03
CA ASN A 195 -9.18 5.48 -19.36
C ASN A 195 -8.03 4.93 -18.52
N ASP A 196 -8.33 4.34 -17.36
CA ASP A 196 -7.33 3.68 -16.50
C ASP A 196 -7.57 2.17 -16.40
N ILE A 197 -6.53 1.36 -16.62
CA ILE A 197 -6.66 -0.10 -16.65
C ILE A 197 -7.09 -0.73 -15.32
N VAL A 198 -6.73 -0.09 -14.19
CA VAL A 198 -7.04 -0.59 -12.84
C VAL A 198 -8.48 -0.25 -12.49
N PHE A 199 -8.91 0.97 -12.80
CA PHE A 199 -10.18 1.51 -12.33
C PHE A 199 -11.31 1.55 -13.37
N ASN A 200 -11.05 1.24 -14.65
CA ASN A 200 -12.09 1.16 -15.70
C ASN A 200 -12.60 -0.23 -15.97
#